data_AF-A0A7W1U5J7-F1
#
_entry.id   AF-A0A7W1U5J7-F1
#
_cell.length_a   1.000
_cell.length_b   1.000
_cell.length_c   1.000
_cell.angle_alpha   90.00
_cell.angle_beta   90.00
_cell.angle_gamma   90.00
#
_symmetry.space_group_name_H-M   'P 1'
#
loop_
_entity.id
_entity.type
_entity.pdbx_description
1 polymer ?
#
loop_
_entity_poly.entity_id
_entity_poly.type
_entity_poly.pdbx_seq_one_letter_code
_entity_poly.pdbx_strand_id
1 'polypeptide(L)'
;MKLKLISLTALTAFALGGAALAQDQPNDAPQGRGGHGGGGMRHDPMEKLTDSLNLTPEQKTKIQPILDEAKPKMEQIHRDAMEKSKAVMDDAEAKIRPLLTADQQKKLDEQKNNRRGGGRKGRHGGGSGGGEPDEG
;
A
#
# COMPACT_ATOMS: atom_id res chain seq x y z
N MET A 1 -21.81 -11.72 -27.25
CA MET A 1 -21.63 -13.02 -26.57
C MET A 1 -22.01 -12.85 -25.12
N LYS A 2 -22.88 -13.71 -24.56
CA LYS A 2 -23.47 -13.56 -23.22
C LYS A 2 -22.59 -14.27 -22.19
N LEU A 3 -22.00 -13.55 -21.24
CA LEU A 3 -21.22 -14.13 -20.15
C LEU A 3 -22.08 -14.23 -18.89
N LYS A 4 -22.15 -15.45 -18.34
CA LYS A 4 -22.99 -15.83 -17.19
C LYS A 4 -22.29 -15.45 -15.88
N LEU A 5 -23.02 -14.80 -14.97
CA LEU A 5 -22.58 -14.44 -13.62
C LEU A 5 -22.74 -15.65 -12.69
N ILE A 6 -21.65 -16.07 -12.04
CA ILE A 6 -21.66 -17.05 -10.95
C ILE A 6 -21.78 -16.27 -9.65
N SER A 7 -22.93 -16.41 -8.97
CA SER A 7 -23.21 -15.79 -7.67
C SER A 7 -22.63 -16.66 -6.56
N LEU A 8 -21.71 -16.13 -5.76
CA LEU A 8 -21.19 -16.78 -4.56
C LEU A 8 -21.88 -16.17 -3.33
N THR A 9 -22.91 -16.85 -2.82
CA THR A 9 -23.61 -16.46 -1.59
C THR A 9 -22.88 -17.04 -0.39
N ALA A 10 -22.19 -16.20 0.40
CA ALA A 10 -21.60 -16.62 1.66
C ALA A 10 -22.63 -16.42 2.80
N LEU A 11 -23.19 -17.52 3.28
CA LEU A 11 -23.99 -17.59 4.51
C LEU A 11 -23.05 -17.75 5.70
N THR A 12 -22.81 -16.68 6.46
CA THR A 12 -22.16 -16.75 7.77
C THR A 12 -23.20 -16.84 8.88
N ALA A 13 -23.35 -18.03 9.45
CA ALA A 13 -24.09 -18.24 10.70
C ALA A 13 -23.24 -17.75 11.88
N PHE A 14 -23.74 -16.74 12.60
CA PHE A 14 -23.20 -16.29 13.87
C PHE A 14 -23.79 -17.19 14.97
N ALA A 15 -22.95 -17.96 15.66
CA ALA A 15 -23.35 -18.68 16.87
C ALA A 15 -22.54 -18.15 18.05
N LEU A 16 -23.24 -17.48 18.96
CA LEU A 16 -22.75 -16.96 20.24
C LEU A 16 -22.77 -18.07 21.30
N GLY A 17 -21.70 -18.14 22.10
CA GLY A 17 -21.60 -18.87 23.36
C GLY A 17 -20.12 -18.90 23.78
N GLY A 18 -19.68 -18.64 25.00
CA GLY A 18 -20.32 -18.40 26.29
C GLY A 18 -19.29 -18.79 27.38
N ALA A 19 -19.24 -18.03 28.48
CA ALA A 19 -18.57 -18.30 29.76
C ALA A 19 -17.06 -18.01 29.94
N ALA A 20 -16.83 -16.89 30.66
CA ALA A 20 -15.84 -16.59 31.70
C ALA A 20 -14.73 -17.61 32.03
N LEU A 21 -13.48 -17.15 31.90
CA LEU A 21 -12.51 -17.10 32.99
C LEU A 21 -11.68 -15.81 32.84
N ALA A 22 -11.81 -14.92 33.83
CA ALA A 22 -10.94 -13.77 33.98
C ALA A 22 -9.55 -14.27 34.37
N GLN A 23 -8.64 -14.31 33.39
CA GLN A 23 -7.21 -14.36 33.65
C GLN A 23 -6.65 -12.96 33.39
N ASP A 24 -6.43 -12.26 34.48
CA ASP A 24 -5.67 -11.01 34.56
C ASP A 24 -4.20 -11.34 34.22
N GLN A 25 -3.85 -11.19 32.95
CA GLN A 25 -2.46 -11.21 32.50
C GLN A 25 -2.09 -9.77 32.10
N PRO A 26 -1.16 -9.11 32.80
CA PRO A 26 -0.63 -7.83 32.37
C PRO A 26 0.22 -8.09 31.12
N ASN A 27 -0.41 -7.87 29.96
CA ASN A 27 0.25 -7.96 28.66
C ASN A 27 1.01 -6.63 28.41
N ASP A 28 2.12 -6.44 29.12
CA ASP A 28 3.14 -5.47 28.76
C ASP A 28 3.96 -6.01 27.58
N ALA A 29 3.32 -6.08 26.41
CA ALA A 29 4.01 -6.23 25.15
C ALA A 29 4.09 -4.85 24.49
N PRO A 30 5.29 -4.29 24.23
CA PRO A 30 5.38 -3.10 23.39
C PRO A 30 4.86 -3.50 22.01
N GLN A 31 3.67 -2.99 21.66
CA GLN A 31 3.04 -3.14 20.35
C GLN A 31 3.79 -2.28 19.30
N GLY A 32 5.09 -2.46 19.19
CA GLY A 32 5.92 -1.90 18.13
C GLY A 32 5.87 -2.81 16.93
N ARG A 33 4.89 -2.61 16.04
CA ARG A 33 4.93 -2.91 14.59
C ARG A 33 3.53 -2.79 14.00
N GLY A 34 3.24 -1.64 13.39
CA GLY A 34 1.94 -1.43 12.76
C GLY A 34 1.85 -0.14 11.99
N GLY A 35 2.82 0.14 11.12
CA GLY A 35 2.81 1.35 10.32
C GLY A 35 3.70 1.22 9.10
N HIS A 36 3.33 0.37 8.15
CA HIS A 36 3.83 0.45 6.78
C HIS A 36 3.25 1.72 6.15
N GLY A 37 3.78 2.88 6.55
CA GLY A 37 3.63 4.14 5.83
C GLY A 37 4.37 4.00 4.51
N GLY A 38 3.69 3.45 3.51
CA GLY A 38 4.20 3.11 2.19
C GLY A 38 4.61 4.35 1.40
N GLY A 39 5.73 4.95 1.78
CA GLY A 39 6.57 5.81 0.96
C GLY A 39 7.95 5.21 0.74
N GLY A 40 8.12 3.92 1.04
CA GLY A 40 9.35 3.20 0.70
C GLY A 40 9.51 3.22 -0.81
N MET A 41 10.64 3.76 -1.28
CA MET A 41 11.07 3.68 -2.68
C MET A 41 10.63 2.34 -3.26
N ARG A 42 9.63 2.37 -4.14
CA ARG A 42 9.29 1.22 -4.98
C ARG A 42 10.45 1.09 -5.96
N HIS A 43 11.52 0.46 -5.50
CA HIS A 43 12.64 0.10 -6.34
C HIS A 43 12.09 -0.69 -7.52
N ASP A 44 12.53 -0.33 -8.72
CA ASP A 44 12.17 -1.04 -9.93
C ASP A 44 12.54 -2.53 -9.74
N PRO A 45 11.58 -3.47 -9.89
CA PRO A 45 11.88 -4.89 -9.76
C PRO A 45 13.02 -5.34 -10.68
N MET A 46 13.21 -4.69 -11.83
CA MET A 46 14.33 -4.94 -12.73
C MET A 46 15.67 -4.45 -12.18
N GLU A 47 15.72 -3.30 -11.50
CA GLU A 47 16.95 -2.82 -10.86
C GLU A 47 17.38 -3.77 -9.74
N LYS A 48 16.43 -4.22 -8.90
CA LYS A 48 16.72 -5.22 -7.85
C LYS A 48 17.24 -6.53 -8.42
N LEU A 49 16.67 -6.99 -9.54
CA LEU A 49 17.13 -8.19 -10.21
C LEU A 49 18.57 -8.02 -10.68
N THR A 50 18.89 -6.91 -11.37
CA THR A 50 20.25 -6.68 -11.88
C THR A 50 21.28 -6.52 -10.78
N ASP A 51 20.93 -5.91 -9.64
CA ASP A 51 21.81 -5.79 -8.48
C ASP A 51 22.14 -7.15 -7.86
N SER A 52 21.21 -8.10 -7.92
CA SER A 52 21.40 -9.45 -7.36
C SER A 52 22.31 -10.36 -8.18
N LEU A 53 22.63 -9.99 -9.42
CA LEU A 53 23.34 -10.85 -10.39
C LEU A 53 24.87 -10.68 -10.38
N ASN A 54 25.43 -9.87 -9.47
CA ASN A 54 26.88 -9.62 -9.35
C ASN A 54 27.54 -9.28 -10.71
N LEU A 55 26.90 -8.39 -11.47
CA LEU A 55 27.29 -8.05 -12.84
C LEU A 55 28.68 -7.38 -12.92
N THR A 56 29.48 -7.76 -13.91
CA THR A 56 30.73 -7.05 -14.25
C THR A 56 30.44 -5.65 -14.80
N PRO A 57 31.40 -4.71 -14.79
CA PRO A 57 31.21 -3.37 -15.36
C PRO A 57 30.75 -3.38 -16.83
N GLU A 58 31.28 -4.31 -17.62
CA GLU A 58 30.92 -4.47 -19.04
C GLU A 58 29.47 -4.98 -19.19
N GLN A 59 29.04 -5.90 -18.33
CA GLN A 59 27.66 -6.39 -18.32
C GLN A 59 26.68 -5.29 -17.94
N LYS A 60 26.99 -4.50 -16.90
CA LYS A 60 26.17 -3.35 -16.49
C LYS A 60 26.01 -2.36 -17.63
N THR A 61 27.09 -2.03 -18.33
CA THR A 61 27.09 -1.12 -19.48
C THR A 61 26.16 -1.61 -20.60
N LYS A 62 26.14 -2.92 -20.86
CA LYS A 62 25.25 -3.52 -21.88
C LYS A 62 23.80 -3.62 -21.44
N ILE A 63 23.54 -3.75 -20.14
CA ILE A 63 22.20 -3.92 -19.56
C ILE A 63 21.50 -2.57 -19.36
N GLN A 64 22.24 -1.51 -19.05
CA GLN A 64 21.69 -0.17 -18.81
C GLN A 64 20.68 0.29 -19.87
N PRO A 65 20.97 0.24 -21.19
CA PRO A 65 19.99 0.66 -22.20
C PRO A 65 18.71 -0.20 -22.21
N ILE A 66 18.80 -1.48 -21.85
CA ILE A 66 17.64 -2.37 -21.74
C ILE A 66 16.74 -1.94 -20.58
N LEU A 67 17.34 -1.57 -19.44
CA LEU A 67 16.61 -1.05 -18.28
C LEU A 67 15.96 0.30 -18.59
N ASP A 68 16.69 1.19 -19.26
CA ASP A 68 16.19 2.53 -19.61
C ASP A 68 14.99 2.47 -20.56
N GLU A 69 14.96 1.48 -21.48
CA GLU A 69 13.80 1.23 -22.33
C GLU A 69 12.62 0.58 -21.56
N ALA A 70 12.92 -0.30 -20.60
CA ALA A 70 11.91 -1.03 -19.85
C ALA A 70 11.18 -0.15 -18.81
N LYS A 71 11.90 0.74 -18.13
CA LYS A 71 11.38 1.65 -17.09
C LYS A 71 10.08 2.36 -17.48
N PRO A 72 10.01 3.15 -18.57
CA PRO A 72 8.79 3.89 -18.92
C PRO A 72 7.61 2.97 -19.24
N LYS A 73 7.85 1.78 -19.82
CA LYS A 73 6.81 0.79 -20.11
C LYS A 73 6.24 0.21 -18.83
N MET A 74 7.09 -0.11 -17.86
CA MET A 74 6.69 -0.60 -16.55
C MET A 74 5.91 0.45 -15.76
N GLU A 75 6.34 1.71 -15.81
CA GLU A 75 5.60 2.81 -15.21
C GLU A 75 4.21 2.98 -15.82
N GLN A 76 4.09 2.90 -17.15
CA GLN A 76 2.80 2.98 -17.83
C GLN A 76 1.88 1.83 -17.42
N ILE A 77 2.37 0.59 -17.44
CA ILE A 77 1.61 -0.58 -16.99
C ILE A 77 1.17 -0.39 -15.53
N HIS A 78 2.05 0.13 -14.68
CA HIS A 78 1.72 0.39 -13.29
C HIS A 78 0.59 1.43 -13.15
N ARG A 79 0.66 2.55 -13.88
CA ARG A 79 -0.39 3.58 -13.90
C ARG A 79 -1.72 2.99 -14.37
N ASP A 80 -1.74 2.31 -15.52
CA ASP A 80 -2.95 1.71 -16.09
C ASP A 80 -3.57 0.67 -15.14
N ALA A 81 -2.73 -0.17 -14.51
CA ALA A 81 -3.18 -1.15 -13.55
C ALA A 81 -3.77 -0.50 -12.29
N MET A 82 -3.15 0.57 -11.78
CA MET A 82 -3.65 1.33 -10.63
C MET A 82 -5.01 1.98 -10.94
N GLU A 83 -5.17 2.56 -12.13
CA GLU A 83 -6.43 3.18 -12.56
C GLU A 83 -7.55 2.13 -12.68
N LYS A 84 -7.27 1.02 -13.35
CA LYS A 84 -8.24 -0.08 -13.50
C LYS A 84 -8.61 -0.69 -12.14
N SER A 85 -7.61 -0.91 -11.28
CA SER A 85 -7.83 -1.44 -9.93
C SER A 85 -8.70 -0.49 -9.11
N LYS A 86 -8.41 0.81 -9.16
CA LYS A 86 -9.22 1.84 -8.48
C LYS A 86 -10.66 1.82 -8.98
N ALA A 87 -10.88 1.79 -10.29
CA ALA A 87 -12.22 1.75 -10.87
C ALA A 87 -13.02 0.53 -10.39
N VAL A 88 -12.41 -0.66 -10.34
CA VAL A 88 -13.04 -1.88 -9.82
C VAL A 88 -13.38 -1.74 -8.34
N MET A 89 -12.48 -1.17 -7.54
CA MET A 89 -12.72 -0.96 -6.11
C MET A 89 -13.82 0.08 -5.85
N ASP A 90 -13.86 1.17 -6.61
CA ASP A 90 -14.89 2.19 -6.52
C ASP A 90 -16.28 1.63 -6.89
N ASP A 91 -16.38 0.80 -7.95
CA ASP A 91 -17.62 0.11 -8.34
C ASP A 91 -18.07 -0.91 -7.28
N ALA A 92 -17.16 -1.73 -6.77
CA ALA A 92 -17.46 -2.69 -5.71
C ALA A 92 -17.99 -1.98 -4.47
N GLU A 93 -17.36 -0.88 -4.08
CA GLU A 93 -17.81 -0.10 -2.94
C GLU A 93 -19.18 0.54 -3.16
N ALA A 94 -19.45 1.09 -4.37
CA ALA A 94 -20.76 1.65 -4.68
C ALA A 94 -21.89 0.62 -4.52
N LYS A 95 -21.60 -0.66 -4.81
CA LYS A 95 -22.55 -1.77 -4.62
C LYS A 95 -22.67 -2.22 -3.16
N ILE A 96 -21.57 -2.16 -2.39
CA ILE A 96 -21.57 -2.55 -0.97
C ILE A 96 -22.24 -1.48 -0.10
N ARG A 97 -21.99 -0.20 -0.39
CA ARG A 97 -22.46 0.94 0.43
C ARG A 97 -23.95 0.91 0.79
N PRO A 98 -24.90 0.64 -0.13
CA PRO A 98 -26.33 0.56 0.21
C PRO A 98 -26.69 -0.64 1.11
N LEU A 99 -25.82 -1.64 1.24
CA LEU A 99 -26.02 -2.80 2.12
C LEU A 99 -25.53 -2.54 3.56
N LEU A 100 -24.89 -1.39 3.80
CA LEU A 100 -24.31 -1.04 5.09
C LEU A 100 -25.30 -0.23 5.93
N THR A 101 -25.22 -0.41 7.26
CA THR A 101 -25.90 0.47 8.22
C THR A 101 -25.29 1.87 8.22
N ALA A 102 -26.00 2.86 8.77
CA ALA A 102 -25.51 4.24 8.85
C ALA A 102 -24.12 4.34 9.53
N ASP A 103 -23.93 3.64 10.65
CA ASP A 103 -22.65 3.63 11.37
C ASP A 103 -21.52 2.99 10.56
N GLN A 104 -21.81 1.94 9.80
CA GLN A 104 -20.83 1.29 8.92
C GLN A 104 -20.44 2.19 7.73
N GLN A 105 -21.40 2.91 7.15
CA GLN A 105 -21.12 3.89 6.08
C GLN A 105 -20.23 5.02 6.60
N LYS A 106 -20.51 5.53 7.81
CA LYS A 106 -19.68 6.55 8.46
C LYS A 106 -18.24 6.06 8.64
N LYS A 107 -18.06 4.81 9.12
CA LYS A 107 -16.73 4.20 9.26
C LYS A 107 -16.00 4.05 7.92
N LEU A 108 -16.71 3.66 6.85
CA LEU A 108 -16.16 3.57 5.50
C LEU A 108 -15.66 4.92 4.99
N ASP A 109 -16.42 5.99 5.21
CA ASP A 109 -16.04 7.36 4.82
C ASP A 109 -14.83 7.88 5.60
N GLU A 110 -14.76 7.62 6.90
CA GLU A 110 -13.61 7.97 7.74
C GLU A 110 -12.33 7.29 7.25
N GLN A 111 -12.40 6.00 6.93
CA GLN A 111 -11.26 5.26 6.37
C GLN A 111 -10.81 5.82 5.02
N LYS A 112 -11.75 6.21 4.15
CA LYS A 112 -11.43 6.88 2.87
C LYS A 112 -10.74 8.22 3.07
N ASN A 113 -11.27 9.03 3.99
CA ASN A 113 -10.70 10.35 4.25
C ASN A 113 -9.29 10.23 4.81
N ASN A 114 -9.03 9.26 5.71
CA ASN A 114 -7.70 9.01 6.25
C ASN A 114 -6.70 8.56 5.17
N ARG A 115 -7.13 7.72 4.22
CA ARG A 115 -6.30 7.31 3.06
C ARG A 115 -5.98 8.47 2.12
N ARG A 116 -6.89 9.43 1.95
CA ARG A 116 -6.68 10.63 1.12
C ARG A 116 -5.85 11.72 1.83
N GLY A 117 -5.96 11.82 3.16
CA GLY A 117 -5.31 12.84 4.00
C GLY A 117 -3.87 12.50 4.44
N GLY A 118 -3.46 11.23 4.43
CA GLY A 118 -2.16 10.78 4.94
C GLY A 118 -0.92 11.18 4.13
N GLY A 119 -1.07 11.81 2.95
CA GLY A 119 0.05 12.13 2.04
C GLY A 119 0.66 13.53 2.18
N ARG A 120 0.12 14.42 3.05
CA ARG A 120 0.52 15.85 3.06
C ARG A 120 1.12 16.37 4.37
N LYS A 121 1.25 15.56 5.42
CA LYS A 121 1.68 16.04 6.75
C LYS A 121 2.93 15.33 7.28
N GLY A 122 4.00 15.25 6.48
CA GLY A 122 5.26 14.61 6.91
C GLY A 122 6.54 15.05 6.20
N ARG A 123 6.52 16.08 5.36
CA ARG A 123 7.73 16.57 4.67
C ARG A 123 7.84 18.08 4.75
N HIS A 124 7.87 18.58 5.97
CA HIS A 124 8.42 19.89 6.33
C HIS A 124 9.18 19.65 7.64
N GLY A 125 10.46 19.36 7.51
CA GLY A 125 11.38 19.04 8.61
C GLY A 125 12.81 19.33 8.15
N GLY A 126 13.08 20.63 8.01
CA GLY A 126 14.40 21.29 8.10
C GLY A 126 15.62 20.55 7.57
N GLY A 127 15.90 20.72 6.28
CA GLY A 127 17.29 20.82 5.82
C GLY A 127 17.78 22.25 6.06
N SER A 128 18.46 22.48 7.19
CA SER A 128 19.50 23.50 7.37
C SER A 128 20.72 22.68 7.80
N GLY A 129 21.72 22.46 6.94
CA GLY A 129 22.76 23.45 6.67
C GLY A 129 23.53 23.67 7.97
N GLY A 130 24.61 22.95 8.30
CA GLY A 130 25.72 22.53 7.45
C GLY A 130 26.78 23.63 7.45
N GLY A 131 27.71 23.57 8.42
CA GLY A 131 29.01 24.23 8.39
C GLY A 131 29.11 25.58 9.11
N GLU A 132 29.54 25.55 10.37
CA GLU A 132 30.38 26.63 10.93
C GLU A 132 31.64 26.75 10.07
N PRO A 133 32.00 27.95 9.57
CA PRO A 133 33.37 28.21 9.15
C PRO A 133 34.22 28.47 10.40
N ASP A 134 35.15 27.55 10.63
CA ASP A 134 36.32 27.75 11.49
C ASP A 134 37.18 28.86 10.85
N GLU A 135 37.30 30.01 11.52
CA GLU A 135 38.29 31.03 11.22
C GLU A 135 38.93 31.53 12.52
N GLY A 136 40.24 31.24 12.68
CA GLY A 136 41.22 32.11 13.33
C GLY A 136 41.43 31.99 14.83
#